data_AF-A0A7Y0GGV7-F1
#
_entry.id   AF-A0A7Y0GGV7-F1
#
_cell.length_a   1.000
_cell.length_b   1.000
_cell.length_c   1.000
_cell.angle_alpha   90.00
_cell.angle_beta   90.00
_cell.angle_gamma   90.00
#
_symmetry.space_group_name_H-M   'P 1'
#
loop_
_entity.id
_entity.type
_entity.pdbx_description
1 polymer ?
#
loop_
_entity_poly.entity_id
_entity_poly.type
_entity_poly.pdbx_seq_one_letter_code
_entity_poly.pdbx_strand_id
1 'polypeptide(L)' 'MTNNVPSDLNQYVRSEVPGLQYIAVTADRVLFEYAGGWADIQGTKAMTFDTTLMAYSMTKTFTAVAILQLAEQRKLSLAT' A
#
# COMPACT_ATOMS: atom_id res chain seq x y z
N MET A 1 -10.98 -11.75 20.87
CA MET A 1 -10.85 -11.78 19.40
C MET A 1 -9.36 -11.89 19.12
N THR A 2 -8.87 -13.07 18.76
CA THR A 2 -7.44 -13.28 18.46
C THR A 2 -7.12 -12.61 17.12
N ASN A 3 -6.16 -11.69 17.12
CA ASN A 3 -5.78 -10.94 15.94
C ASN A 3 -4.93 -11.82 15.02
N ASN A 4 -5.56 -12.61 14.15
CA ASN A 4 -4.91 -13.60 13.29
C ASN A 4 -4.26 -12.99 12.03
N VAL A 5 -4.30 -11.66 11.87
CA VAL A 5 -3.76 -10.97 10.69
C VAL A 5 -2.31 -11.35 10.39
N PRO A 6 -1.37 -11.41 11.35
CA PRO A 6 0.00 -11.81 11.05
C PRO A 6 0.13 -13.25 10.54
N SER A 7 -0.65 -14.20 11.08
CA SER A 7 -0.58 -15.59 10.62
C SER A 7 -1.13 -15.74 9.21
N ASP A 8 -2.22 -15.04 8.90
CA ASP A 8 -2.87 -15.11 7.60
C ASP A 8 -1.98 -14.50 6.51
N LEU A 9 -1.34 -13.36 6.80
CA LEU A 9 -0.39 -12.71 5.89
C LEU A 9 0.89 -13.55 5.69
N ASN A 10 1.37 -14.22 6.74
CA ASN A 10 2.48 -15.16 6.64
C ASN A 10 2.14 -16.38 5.77
N GLN A 11 0.90 -16.86 5.83
CA GLN A 11 0.44 -17.93 4.95
C GLN A 11 0.39 -17.45 3.49
N TYR A 12 -0.11 -16.24 3.24
CA TYR A 12 -0.25 -15.68 1.90
C TYR A 12 1.08 -15.53 1.16
N VAL A 13 2.13 -15.05 1.85
CA VAL A 13 3.48 -14.94 1.25
C VAL A 13 4.18 -16.29 1.05
N ARG A 14 3.63 -17.38 1.59
CA ARG A 14 4.15 -18.74 1.41
C ARG A 14 3.47 -19.49 0.27
N SER A 15 2.21 -19.16 -0.06
CA SER A 15 1.43 -19.92 -1.06
C SER A 15 0.97 -19.10 -2.26
N GLU A 16 0.68 -17.81 -2.12
CA GLU A 16 -0.04 -17.04 -3.16
C GLU A 16 0.83 -15.98 -3.83
N VAL A 17 1.67 -15.27 -3.09
CA VAL A 17 2.45 -14.14 -3.60
C VAL A 17 3.91 -14.22 -3.18
N PRO A 18 4.87 -13.75 -4.02
CA PRO A 18 6.29 -13.76 -3.67
C PRO A 18 6.63 -12.95 -2.41
N GLY A 19 5.95 -11.82 -2.22
CA GLY A 19 6.11 -10.94 -1.08
C GLY A 19 5.03 -9.86 -1.08
N LEU A 20 4.75 -9.31 0.10
CA LEU A 20 3.70 -8.32 0.28
C LEU A 20 4.03 -7.34 1.41
N GLN A 21 3.48 -6.14 1.29
CA GLN A 21 3.44 -5.14 2.36
C GLN A 21 1.99 -4.81 2.68
N TYR A 22 1.65 -4.72 3.97
CA TYR A 22 0.30 -4.41 4.44
C TYR A 22 0.37 -3.44 5.61
N ILE A 23 -0.50 -2.43 5.60
CA ILE A 23 -0.61 -1.45 6.68
C ILE A 23 -2.08 -1.15 6.97
N ALA A 24 -2.41 -1.09 8.25
CA ALA A 24 -3.70 -0.59 8.73
C ALA A 24 -3.45 0.65 9.59
N VAL A 25 -4.10 1.75 9.27
CA VAL A 25 -3.87 3.05 9.89
C VAL A 25 -5.18 3.72 10.27
N THR A 26 -5.07 4.66 11.20
CA THR A 26 -6.07 5.68 11.53
C THR A 26 -5.59 7.03 10.98
N ALA A 27 -6.36 8.09 11.20
CA ALA A 27 -5.94 9.44 10.80
C ALA A 27 -4.66 9.91 11.52
N ASP A 28 -4.39 9.38 12.72
CA ASP A 28 -3.34 9.86 13.62
C ASP A 28 -2.21 8.84 13.89
N ARG A 29 -2.43 7.53 13.63
CA ARG A 29 -1.41 6.50 13.90
C ARG A 29 -1.53 5.25 13.04
N VAL A 30 -0.42 4.52 12.96
CA VAL A 30 -0.38 3.13 12.46
C VAL A 30 -0.91 2.19 13.53
N LEU A 31 -1.85 1.32 13.15
CA LEU A 31 -2.41 0.29 14.03
C LEU A 31 -1.69 -1.06 13.86
N PHE A 32 -1.26 -1.34 12.64
CA PHE A 32 -0.60 -2.58 12.27
C PHE A 32 0.18 -2.38 10.97
N GLU A 33 1.34 -3.02 10.88
CA GLU A 33 2.16 -3.06 9.68
C GLU A 33 2.81 -4.44 9.54
N TYR A 34 3.02 -4.85 8.29
CA TYR A 34 3.62 -6.12 7.93
C TYR A 34 4.36 -6.00 6.61
N ALA A 35 5.58 -6.55 6.56
CA ALA A 35 6.31 -6.81 5.33
C ALA A 35 6.83 -8.26 5.39
N GLY A 36 6.60 -9.04 4.34
CA GLY A 36 7.02 -10.43 4.31
C GLY A 36 7.21 -10.99 2.90
N GLY A 37 7.92 -12.11 2.82
CA GLY A 37 8.34 -12.71 1.55
C GLY A 37 9.52 -11.97 0.90
N TRP A 38 9.59 -12.01 -0.42
CA TRP A 38 10.71 -11.53 -1.23
C TRP A 38 10.28 -10.37 -2.13
N ALA A 39 11.11 -9.33 -2.16
CA ALA A 39 11.08 -8.28 -3.18
C ALA A 39 11.69 -8.77 -4.51
N ASP A 40 12.68 -9.68 -4.41
CA ASP A 40 13.31 -10.36 -5.54
C ASP A 40 13.70 -11.77 -5.09
N ILE A 41 13.10 -12.78 -5.73
CA ILE A 41 13.34 -14.19 -5.42
C ILE A 41 14.75 -14.59 -5.85
N GLN A 42 15.17 -14.20 -7.06
CA GLN A 42 16.45 -14.62 -7.62
C GLN A 42 17.61 -13.90 -6.93
N GLY A 43 17.44 -12.59 -6.68
CA GLY A 43 18.40 -11.79 -5.93
C GLY A 43 18.37 -12.04 -4.42
N THR A 44 17.51 -12.93 -3.92
CA THR A 44 17.33 -13.23 -2.49
C THR A 44 17.13 -11.97 -1.64
N LYS A 45 16.35 -11.01 -2.16
CA LYS A 45 16.09 -9.74 -1.49
C LYS A 45 14.77 -9.82 -0.74
N ALA A 46 14.83 -9.71 0.58
CA ALA A 46 13.63 -9.70 1.42
C ALA A 46 12.75 -8.48 1.12
N MET A 47 11.43 -8.67 1.22
CA MET A 47 10.47 -7.57 1.23
C MET A 47 10.64 -6.75 2.52
N THR A 48 10.70 -5.43 2.39
CA THR A 48 10.82 -4.48 3.51
C THR A 48 9.88 -3.30 3.29
N PHE A 49 9.61 -2.49 4.32
CA PHE A 49 8.79 -1.29 4.20
C PHE A 49 9.37 -0.22 3.26
N ASP A 50 10.68 -0.24 3.03
CA ASP A 50 11.36 0.66 2.07
C ASP A 50 11.30 0.14 0.62
N THR A 51 10.71 -1.03 0.38
CA THR A 51 10.64 -1.59 -0.97
C THR A 51 9.56 -0.89 -1.79
N THR A 52 9.97 -0.19 -2.86
CA THR A 52 9.02 0.39 -3.82
C THR A 52 8.33 -0.69 -4.65
N LEU A 53 7.01 -0.60 -4.75
CA LEU A 53 6.17 -1.43 -5.61
C LEU A 53 5.53 -0.59 -6.72
N MET A 54 5.21 -1.22 -7.84
CA MET A 54 4.50 -0.56 -8.94
C MET A 54 3.08 -0.21 -8.51
N ALA A 55 2.75 1.08 -8.46
CA ALA A 55 1.44 1.54 -7.98
C ALA A 55 0.28 1.30 -8.95
N TYR A 56 0.56 1.11 -10.25
CA TYR A 56 -0.44 0.91 -11.30
C TYR A 56 -1.66 1.85 -11.18
N SER A 57 -2.88 1.31 -11.13
CA SER A 57 -4.10 2.11 -11.04
C SER A 57 -4.26 2.85 -9.70
N MET A 58 -3.49 2.52 -8.65
CA MET A 58 -3.51 3.30 -7.41
C MET A 58 -3.05 4.74 -7.65
N THR A 59 -2.24 5.02 -8.68
CA THR A 59 -1.86 6.39 -9.05
C THR A 59 -3.07 7.31 -9.32
N LYS A 60 -4.23 6.75 -9.70
CA LYS A 60 -5.47 7.52 -9.92
C LYS A 60 -5.93 8.27 -8.66
N THR A 61 -5.73 7.70 -7.47
CA THR A 61 -6.11 8.37 -6.22
C THR A 61 -5.26 9.62 -5.99
N PHE A 62 -3.95 9.54 -6.25
CA PHE A 62 -3.03 10.68 -6.19
C PHE A 62 -3.42 11.78 -7.21
N THR A 63 -3.70 11.39 -8.46
CA THR A 63 -4.16 12.35 -9.47
C THR A 63 -5.48 13.00 -9.07
N ALA A 64 -6.43 12.24 -8.53
CA ALA A 64 -7.71 12.79 -8.06
C ALA A 64 -7.50 13.82 -6.93
N VAL A 65 -6.63 13.53 -5.95
CA VAL A 65 -6.28 14.49 -4.89
C VAL A 65 -5.66 15.77 -5.47
N ALA A 66 -4.73 15.66 -6.43
CA ALA A 66 -4.15 16.83 -7.08
C ALA A 66 -5.20 17.69 -7.82
N ILE A 67 -6.16 17.05 -8.51
CA ILE A 67 -7.27 17.74 -9.16
C ILE A 67 -8.18 18.44 -8.13
N LEU A 68 -8.50 17.78 -7.00
CA LEU A 68 -9.29 18.37 -5.92
C LEU A 68 -8.57 19.58 -5.30
N GLN A 69 -7.24 19.51 -5.11
CA GLN A 69 -6.44 20.65 -4.64
C GLN A 69 -6.45 21.82 -5.63
N LEU A 70 -6.42 21.56 -6.94
CA LEU A 70 -6.54 22.61 -7.96
C LEU A 70 -7.94 23.24 -7.97
N ALA A 71 -8.99 22.43 -7.79
CA ALA A 71 -10.36 22.91 -7.69
C ALA A 71 -10.56 23.79 -6.45
N GLU A 72 -10.03 23.39 -5.30
CA GLU A 72 -10.03 24.19 -4.06
C GLU A 72 -9.34 25.55 -4.26
N GLN A 73 -8.22 25.56 -4.98
CA GLN A 73 -7.51 26.78 -5.36
C GLN A 73 -8.18 27.58 -6.48
N ARG A 74 -9.37 27.16 -6.95
CA ARG A 74 -10.12 27.76 -8.08
C ARG A 74 -9.32 27.83 -9.38
N LYS A 75 -8.33 26.95 -9.56
CA LYS A 75 -7.53 26.83 -10.79
C LYS A 75 -8.25 26.02 -11.87
N LEU A 76 -9.27 25.26 -11.49
CA LEU A 76 -10.20 24.57 -12.39
C LEU A 76 -11.57 24.48 -11.73
N SER A 77 -12.61 24.21 -12.53
CA SER A 77 -13.96 23.88 -12.05
C SER A 77 -14.24 22.39 -12.25
N LEU A 78 -14.92 21.78 -11.28
CA LEU A 78 -15.44 20.41 -11.39
C LEU A 78 -16.92 20.37 -11.80
N ALA A 79 -17.60 21.52 -11.76
CA ALA A 79 -18.93 21.66 -12.34
C ALA A 79 -18.78 21.94 -13.84
N THR A 80 -19.44 21.11 -14.65
CA THR A 80 -19.64 21.31 -16.08
C THR A 80 -20.81 22.25 -16.31
#